data_AF-T0R1C0-F1
#
_entry.id   AF-T0R1C0-F1
#
_cell.length_a   1.000
_cell.length_b   1.000
_cell.length_c   1.000
_cell.angle_alpha   90.00
_cell.angle_beta   90.00
_cell.angle_gamma   90.00
#
_symmetry.space_group_name_H-M   'P 1'
#
loop_
_entity.id
_entity.type
_entity.pdbx_description
1 polymer ?
#
loop_
_entity_poly.entity_id
_entity_poly.type
_entity_poly.pdbx_seq_one_letter_code
_entity_poly.pdbx_strand_id
1 'polypeptide(L)'
;MQRVSESNELLHEVLAYLGVRDLGAASHVCLRWYLLGSHEVLWAALASRAVLGPETGALRELLGHKAYLRQLARARRQLPHDGAVDFVESAAWPRLCARDKWLARTFLTSSLDALTHANKAPEDPVYPPQSDLSSLLCAYADLLEENFSDLAAAAALLRRAIPGSSDPARLWHNLALLEDKRGDLDAAEAAFREAHAADPRYQRVLCNYAVFLDERRQRFEAARAMYEVALANDPTDLDAYAAFADFLTFKQPDLDRAEGLFRSALRHLATLSMPLEDGQDLKIVIQFAEFLAYVQQDMAAATPIYRMLLPRHKREQTRPTHARVHLLLCVGLLSYAMASVFASNDHVLGRQLVVEAMTLSVYQSSDDPLLLRYKRTAACVVHHDFSPTTVDVEALGPLAGLLLYLAGDMASAVQLWAKCIGSLDSVHQREYAFAGYCLGVVFHLRGGPAKRPLATQVLAKALNSDVHGVELRNVCFLLREYVRCTHNNAAAGASAFLDVLTQYDLAHQSHANQ
;
A
#
# COMPACT_ATOMS: atom_id res chain seq x y z
N MET A 1 16.48 50.24 28.01
CA MET A 1 17.63 49.31 28.00
C MET A 1 17.97 48.81 29.40
N GLN A 2 18.17 49.65 30.42
CA GLN A 2 18.41 49.18 31.81
C GLN A 2 17.28 48.33 32.41
N ARG A 3 16.00 48.67 32.20
CA ARG A 3 14.87 47.82 32.65
C ARG A 3 14.73 46.48 31.91
N VAL A 4 15.38 46.32 30.75
CA VAL A 4 15.39 45.07 29.98
C VAL A 4 16.58 44.20 30.40
N SER A 5 17.71 44.80 30.82
CA SER A 5 18.86 44.06 31.37
C SER A 5 18.60 43.54 32.79
N GLU A 6 17.98 44.33 33.67
CA GLU A 6 17.56 43.88 35.01
C GLU A 6 16.52 42.75 34.93
N SER A 7 15.66 42.78 33.90
CA SER A 7 14.69 41.70 33.63
C SER A 7 15.33 40.41 33.13
N ASN A 8 16.55 40.45 32.58
CA ASN A 8 17.27 39.26 32.10
C ASN A 8 18.10 38.60 33.21
N GLU A 9 18.65 39.36 34.16
CA GLU A 9 19.36 38.82 35.33
C GLU A 9 18.40 38.08 36.28
N LEU A 10 17.25 38.69 36.58
CA LEU A 10 16.20 38.07 37.39
C LEU A 10 15.60 36.83 36.70
N LEU A 11 15.51 36.84 35.37
CA LEU A 11 15.10 35.69 34.57
C LEU A 11 16.16 34.57 34.64
N HIS A 12 17.45 34.90 34.59
CA HIS A 12 18.54 33.93 34.73
C HIS A 12 18.57 33.27 36.12
N GLU A 13 18.35 34.03 37.19
CA GLU A 13 18.25 33.50 38.55
C GLU A 13 17.00 32.64 38.75
N VAL A 14 15.84 33.06 38.24
CA VAL A 14 14.58 32.32 38.37
C VAL A 14 14.57 31.03 37.52
N LEU A 15 15.20 31.05 36.34
CA LEU A 15 15.37 29.87 35.49
C LEU A 15 16.32 28.80 36.06
N ALA A 16 17.15 29.16 37.05
CA ALA A 16 17.97 28.18 37.77
C ALA A 16 17.14 27.30 38.73
N TYR A 17 15.95 27.76 39.12
CA TYR A 17 15.09 27.11 40.12
C TYR A 17 13.79 26.51 39.58
N LEU A 18 13.38 26.85 38.36
CA LEU A 18 12.10 26.41 37.79
C LEU A 18 12.27 25.39 36.67
N GLY A 19 11.56 24.27 36.77
CA GLY A 19 11.41 23.33 35.66
C GLY A 19 10.43 23.85 34.61
N VAL A 20 10.49 23.29 33.39
CA VAL A 20 9.57 23.59 32.26
C VAL A 20 8.07 23.48 32.68
N ARG A 21 7.77 22.69 33.70
CA ARG A 21 6.42 22.51 34.27
C ARG A 21 5.92 23.69 35.10
N ASP A 22 6.79 24.32 35.89
CA ASP A 22 6.41 25.40 36.79
C ASP A 22 6.03 26.65 35.99
N LEU A 23 6.70 26.86 34.84
CA LEU A 23 6.38 27.89 33.85
C LEU A 23 5.03 27.69 33.13
N GLY A 24 4.64 26.43 32.88
CA GLY A 24 3.36 26.10 32.24
C GLY A 24 2.16 26.27 33.17
N ALA A 25 2.33 25.99 34.47
CA ALA A 25 1.29 26.19 35.47
C ALA A 25 1.17 27.67 35.88
N ALA A 26 2.28 28.38 35.99
CA ALA A 26 2.30 29.77 36.43
C ALA A 26 1.69 30.76 35.41
N SER A 27 1.59 30.42 34.12
CA SER A 27 0.88 31.23 33.12
C SER A 27 -0.62 31.38 33.41
N HIS A 28 -1.20 30.53 34.27
CA HIS A 28 -2.61 30.57 34.68
C HIS A 28 -2.83 31.29 36.03
N VAL A 29 -1.77 31.65 36.76
CA VAL A 29 -1.87 32.13 38.16
C VAL A 29 -1.65 33.65 38.27
N CYS A 30 -0.95 34.29 37.32
CA CYS A 30 -0.66 35.72 37.40
C CYS A 30 -0.48 36.37 36.01
N LEU A 31 -1.06 37.55 35.80
CA LEU A 31 -0.96 38.32 34.54
C LEU A 31 0.50 38.61 34.13
N ARG A 32 1.42 38.78 35.10
CA ARG A 32 2.86 38.93 34.84
C ARG A 32 3.50 37.67 34.27
N TRP A 33 3.05 36.49 34.70
CA TRP A 33 3.54 35.21 34.19
C TRP A 33 2.92 34.83 32.85
N TYR A 34 1.71 35.26 32.57
CA TYR A 34 1.15 35.23 31.22
C TYR A 34 2.03 36.01 30.23
N LEU A 35 2.48 37.21 30.62
CA LEU A 35 3.38 38.06 29.83
C LEU A 35 4.78 37.45 29.63
N LEU A 36 5.32 36.76 30.64
CA LEU A 36 6.55 35.96 30.52
C LEU A 36 6.35 34.71 29.64
N GLY A 37 5.19 34.05 29.74
CA GLY A 37 4.81 32.90 28.93
C GLY A 37 4.54 33.22 27.45
N SER A 38 4.38 34.50 27.11
CA SER A 38 4.34 35.05 25.75
C SER A 38 5.71 35.56 25.25
N HIS A 39 6.74 35.58 26.09
CA HIS A 39 8.06 36.07 25.71
C HIS A 39 8.83 35.00 24.92
N GLU A 40 8.94 35.18 23.61
CA GLU A 40 9.64 34.25 22.71
C GLU A 40 11.11 34.03 23.12
N VAL A 41 11.78 35.09 23.58
CA VAL A 41 13.18 35.07 24.05
C VAL A 41 13.41 34.08 25.20
N LEU A 42 12.47 33.99 26.15
CA LEU A 42 12.56 33.07 27.29
C LEU A 42 12.50 31.61 26.82
N TRP A 43 11.49 31.29 25.99
CA TRP A 43 11.33 29.95 25.46
C TRP A 43 12.51 29.56 24.57
N ALA A 44 13.03 30.49 23.77
CA ALA A 44 14.22 30.29 22.95
C ALA A 44 15.45 29.93 23.79
N ALA A 45 15.70 30.66 24.88
CA ALA A 45 16.83 30.39 25.79
C ALA A 45 16.70 29.01 26.47
N LEU A 46 15.51 28.69 26.99
CA LEU A 46 15.23 27.38 27.60
C LEU A 46 15.34 26.23 26.61
N ALA A 47 14.79 26.40 25.41
CA ALA A 47 14.83 25.37 24.38
C ALA A 47 16.27 25.13 23.92
N SER A 48 17.09 26.18 23.82
CA SER A 48 18.52 26.07 23.47
C SER A 48 19.32 25.28 24.51
N ARG A 49 18.99 25.39 25.80
CA ARG A 49 19.60 24.56 26.86
C ARG A 49 19.18 23.08 26.81
N ALA A 50 18.06 22.80 26.15
CA ALA A 50 17.48 21.47 26.04
C ALA A 50 17.79 20.79 24.70
N VAL A 51 18.50 21.46 23.80
CA VAL A 51 19.08 20.84 22.60
C VAL A 51 20.31 20.08 23.05
N LEU A 52 20.31 18.77 22.81
CA LEU A 52 21.45 17.92 23.09
C LEU A 52 22.39 17.99 21.90
N GLY A 53 21.91 17.68 20.69
CA GLY A 53 22.68 17.65 19.46
C GLY A 53 21.89 18.10 18.23
N PRO A 54 22.36 17.75 17.03
CA PRO A 54 21.77 18.24 15.78
C PRO A 54 20.33 17.74 15.59
N GLU A 55 20.00 16.52 16.02
CA GLU A 55 18.67 15.93 15.80
C GLU A 55 17.59 16.66 16.63
N THR A 56 17.86 16.89 17.92
CA THR A 56 16.97 17.70 18.78
C THR A 56 16.97 19.19 18.38
N GLY A 57 18.08 19.71 17.85
CA GLY A 57 18.18 21.07 17.31
C GLY A 57 17.23 21.29 16.14
N ALA A 58 17.28 20.40 15.14
CA ALA A 58 16.39 20.42 13.98
C ALA A 58 14.91 20.26 14.39
N LEU A 59 14.63 19.34 15.34
CA LEU A 59 13.26 19.16 15.84
C LEU A 59 12.74 20.41 16.58
N ARG A 60 13.60 21.09 17.35
CA ARG A 60 13.24 22.35 18.02
C ARG A 60 12.89 23.44 17.00
N GLU A 61 13.66 23.55 15.93
CA GLU A 61 13.38 24.52 14.85
C GLU A 61 12.06 24.21 14.16
N LEU A 62 11.77 22.93 13.90
CA LEU A 62 10.52 22.49 13.28
C LEU A 62 9.28 22.75 14.16
N LEU A 63 9.37 22.45 15.46
CA LEU A 63 8.23 22.56 16.38
C LEU A 63 8.05 23.94 17.00
N GLY A 64 9.10 24.77 16.98
CA GLY A 64 9.20 25.96 17.80
C GLY A 64 9.47 25.64 19.28
N HIS A 65 10.05 26.62 19.97
CA HIS A 65 10.63 26.45 21.31
C HIS A 65 9.68 25.87 22.37
N LYS A 66 8.46 26.40 22.44
CA LYS A 66 7.49 26.05 23.49
C LYS A 66 6.90 24.65 23.30
N ALA A 67 6.60 24.25 22.06
CA ALA A 67 6.07 22.93 21.77
C ALA A 67 7.13 21.84 21.96
N TYR A 68 8.37 22.10 21.51
CA TYR A 68 9.52 21.25 21.74
C TYR A 68 9.73 20.94 23.23
N LEU A 69 9.82 21.97 24.08
CA LEU A 69 10.03 21.81 25.52
C LEU A 69 8.90 21.03 26.20
N ARG A 70 7.64 21.22 25.78
CA ARG A 70 6.50 20.46 26.30
C ARG A 70 6.60 18.98 25.96
N GLN A 71 6.96 18.65 24.72
CA GLN A 71 7.12 17.25 24.31
C GLN A 71 8.33 16.59 24.95
N LEU A 72 9.45 17.30 25.07
CA LEU A 72 10.64 16.80 25.76
C LEU A 72 10.36 16.52 27.25
N ALA A 73 9.63 17.41 27.93
CA ALA A 73 9.24 17.21 29.32
C ALA A 73 8.28 16.01 29.49
N ARG A 74 7.43 15.73 28.50
CA ARG A 74 6.57 14.54 28.49
C ARG A 74 7.40 13.27 28.27
N ALA A 75 8.33 13.27 27.32
CA ALA A 75 9.21 12.15 27.03
C ALA A 75 9.98 11.72 28.28
N ARG A 76 10.67 12.65 28.94
CA ARG A 76 11.44 12.40 30.18
C ARG A 76 10.62 11.83 31.34
N ARG A 77 9.30 12.07 31.35
CA ARG A 77 8.41 11.62 32.43
C ARG A 77 7.79 10.25 32.13
N GLN A 78 7.55 9.96 30.86
CA GLN A 78 6.72 8.84 30.44
C GLN A 78 7.49 7.72 29.75
N LEU A 79 8.72 7.98 29.30
CA LEU A 79 9.50 7.03 28.50
C LEU A 79 10.84 6.73 29.18
N PRO A 80 11.28 5.47 29.17
CA PRO A 80 12.57 5.09 29.73
C PRO A 80 13.69 5.63 28.84
N HIS A 81 14.59 6.43 29.40
CA HIS A 81 15.78 6.92 28.68
C HIS A 81 16.93 5.90 28.70
N ASP A 82 16.97 5.02 29.70
CA ASP A 82 17.85 3.85 29.74
C ASP A 82 17.17 2.70 29.00
N GLY A 83 17.89 2.00 28.11
CA GLY A 83 17.31 0.94 27.28
C GLY A 83 16.41 1.45 26.14
N ALA A 84 16.81 2.54 25.48
CA ALA A 84 16.04 3.12 24.37
C ALA A 84 15.80 2.12 23.22
N VAL A 85 16.80 1.26 22.93
CA VAL A 85 16.68 0.19 21.93
C VAL A 85 15.61 -0.82 22.35
N ASP A 86 15.68 -1.35 23.58
CA ASP A 86 14.69 -2.29 24.12
C ASP A 86 13.27 -1.71 24.08
N PHE A 87 13.11 -0.43 24.39
CA PHE A 87 11.81 0.22 24.34
C PHE A 87 11.24 0.28 22.91
N VAL A 88 12.08 0.63 21.94
CA VAL A 88 11.72 0.73 20.53
C VAL A 88 11.42 -0.64 19.92
N GLU A 89 12.11 -1.69 20.37
CA GLU A 89 11.86 -3.08 19.98
C GLU A 89 10.66 -3.71 20.70
N SER A 90 10.13 -3.03 21.73
CA SER A 90 8.99 -3.52 22.50
C SER A 90 7.64 -3.31 21.79
N ALA A 91 6.64 -4.12 22.16
CA ALA A 91 5.26 -3.96 21.70
C ALA A 91 4.59 -2.63 22.11
N ALA A 92 5.23 -1.83 22.97
CA ALA A 92 4.73 -0.51 23.36
C ALA A 92 5.05 0.56 22.30
N TRP A 93 6.11 0.37 21.50
CA TRP A 93 6.58 1.37 20.54
C TRP A 93 5.57 1.68 19.43
N PRO A 94 4.98 0.70 18.72
CA PRO A 94 3.97 1.00 17.69
C PRO A 94 2.74 1.70 18.27
N ARG A 95 2.35 1.35 19.51
CA ARG A 95 1.23 2.00 20.22
C ARG A 95 1.52 3.47 20.53
N LEU A 96 2.76 3.78 20.88
CA LEU A 96 3.19 5.17 21.08
C LEU A 96 3.15 5.94 19.76
N CYS A 97 3.70 5.39 18.69
CA CYS A 97 3.71 6.02 17.37
C CYS A 97 2.30 6.36 16.89
N ALA A 98 1.36 5.42 17.06
CA ALA A 98 -0.05 5.61 16.73
C ALA A 98 -0.73 6.68 17.62
N ARG A 99 -0.39 6.75 18.90
CA ARG A 99 -1.05 7.66 19.86
C ARG A 99 -0.50 9.08 19.83
N ASP A 100 0.82 9.24 19.76
CA ASP A 100 1.51 10.54 19.77
C ASP A 100 2.84 10.46 19.01
N LYS A 101 2.76 10.54 17.67
CA LYS A 101 3.93 10.50 16.77
C LYS A 101 4.99 11.57 17.05
N TRP A 102 4.60 12.71 17.61
CA TRP A 102 5.54 13.80 17.94
C TRP A 102 6.30 13.51 19.23
N LEU A 103 5.65 12.87 20.20
CA LEU A 103 6.32 12.35 21.38
C LEU A 103 7.31 11.24 21.01
N ALA A 104 6.91 10.32 20.11
CA ALA A 104 7.81 9.29 19.55
C ALA A 104 9.03 9.91 18.84
N ARG A 105 8.82 10.92 17.99
CA ARG A 105 9.90 11.65 17.30
C ARG A 105 10.85 12.33 18.29
N THR A 106 10.30 12.96 19.34
CA THR A 106 11.12 13.62 20.39
C THR A 106 11.93 12.60 21.19
N PHE A 107 11.36 11.43 21.47
CA PHE A 107 12.06 10.34 22.15
C PHE A 107 13.26 9.86 21.34
N LEU A 108 13.07 9.56 20.06
CA LEU A 108 14.15 9.08 19.19
C LEU A 108 15.23 10.14 18.98
N THR A 109 14.88 11.39 18.69
CA THR A 109 15.88 12.45 18.49
C THR A 109 16.70 12.69 19.77
N SER A 110 16.07 12.70 20.94
CA SER A 110 16.79 12.85 22.21
C SER A 110 17.66 11.64 22.54
N SER A 111 17.23 10.42 22.21
CA SER A 111 18.00 9.19 22.42
C SER A 111 19.21 9.11 21.47
N LEU A 112 19.03 9.47 20.19
CA LEU A 112 20.11 9.54 19.20
C LEU A 112 21.17 10.58 19.60
N ASP A 113 20.75 11.76 20.03
CA ASP A 113 21.70 12.78 20.51
C ASP A 113 22.42 12.31 21.79
N ALA A 114 21.71 11.68 22.74
CA ALA A 114 22.33 11.15 23.95
C ALA A 114 23.41 10.08 23.63
N LEU A 115 23.10 9.15 22.72
CA LEU A 115 24.04 8.13 22.28
C LEU A 115 25.27 8.74 21.55
N THR A 116 25.07 9.75 20.72
CA THR A 116 26.16 10.37 19.96
C THR A 116 27.01 11.32 20.81
N HIS A 117 26.46 11.91 21.88
CA HIS A 117 27.22 12.76 22.81
C HIS A 117 28.00 11.99 23.87
N ALA A 118 27.53 10.81 24.29
CA ALA A 118 28.29 9.93 25.18
C ALA A 118 29.69 9.58 24.59
N ASN A 119 29.82 9.60 23.26
CA ASN A 119 31.05 9.35 22.50
C ASN A 119 32.14 10.44 22.58
N LYS A 120 31.92 11.55 23.30
CA LYS A 120 32.90 12.66 23.43
C LYS A 120 33.61 12.75 24.79
N ALA A 121 33.31 11.87 25.75
CA ALA A 121 33.98 11.87 27.05
C ALA A 121 35.38 11.21 26.95
N PRO A 122 36.47 11.80 27.49
CA PRO A 122 37.83 11.32 27.23
C PRO A 122 38.32 10.09 28.01
N GLU A 123 37.52 9.46 28.89
CA GLU A 123 38.10 8.56 29.92
C GLU A 123 37.63 7.10 29.94
N ASP A 124 36.76 6.64 29.05
CA ASP A 124 36.63 5.19 28.76
C ASP A 124 35.81 4.98 27.47
N PRO A 125 36.35 4.33 26.43
CA PRO A 125 35.64 4.12 25.18
C PRO A 125 34.73 2.89 25.31
N VAL A 126 33.68 3.00 26.13
CA VAL A 126 32.52 2.13 25.92
C VAL A 126 31.80 2.69 24.69
N TYR A 127 32.30 2.34 23.51
CA TYR A 127 31.58 2.56 22.27
C TYR A 127 30.15 2.01 22.48
N PRO A 128 29.09 2.81 22.29
CA PRO A 128 27.77 2.20 22.14
C PRO A 128 27.92 1.20 20.99
N PRO A 129 27.46 -0.05 21.15
CA PRO A 129 27.64 -1.03 20.10
C PRO A 129 26.98 -0.44 18.85
N GLN A 130 27.68 -0.44 17.71
CA GLN A 130 27.21 0.21 16.47
C GLN A 130 25.80 -0.27 16.07
N SER A 131 25.40 -1.44 16.56
CA SER A 131 24.05 -1.99 16.52
C SER A 131 22.99 -1.07 17.15
N ASP A 132 23.23 -0.43 18.29
CA ASP A 132 22.23 0.37 19.01
C ASP A 132 21.91 1.66 18.24
N LEU A 133 22.96 2.31 17.72
CA LEU A 133 22.81 3.46 16.84
C LEU A 133 22.05 3.06 15.57
N SER A 134 22.41 1.92 14.96
CA SER A 134 21.69 1.39 13.80
C SER A 134 20.21 1.14 14.12
N SER A 135 19.89 0.45 15.22
CA SER A 135 18.51 0.15 15.63
C SER A 135 17.67 1.41 15.84
N LEU A 136 18.21 2.42 16.52
CA LEU A 136 17.48 3.69 16.71
C LEU A 136 17.31 4.47 15.41
N LEU A 137 18.31 4.47 14.53
CA LEU A 137 18.19 5.10 13.21
C LEU A 137 17.15 4.40 12.34
N CYS A 138 17.09 3.06 12.38
CA CYS A 138 16.07 2.28 11.68
C CYS A 138 14.67 2.60 12.19
N ALA A 139 14.45 2.54 13.50
CA ALA A 139 13.15 2.88 14.07
C ALA A 139 12.75 4.34 13.81
N TYR A 140 13.73 5.23 13.70
CA TYR A 140 13.45 6.61 13.32
C TYR A 140 13.08 6.73 11.84
N ALA A 141 13.74 5.98 10.95
CA ALA A 141 13.34 5.89 9.56
C ALA A 141 11.90 5.37 9.43
N ASP A 142 11.56 4.28 10.13
CA ASP A 142 10.22 3.69 10.13
C ASP A 142 9.16 4.70 10.62
N LEU A 143 9.43 5.42 11.71
CA LEU A 143 8.54 6.48 12.21
C LEU A 143 8.35 7.60 11.17
N LEU A 144 9.42 8.02 10.49
CA LEU A 144 9.35 9.08 9.48
C LEU A 144 8.58 8.64 8.24
N GLU A 145 8.77 7.39 7.81
CA GLU A 145 8.01 6.80 6.72
C GLU A 145 6.52 6.70 7.07
N GLU A 146 6.18 5.99 8.15
CA GLU A 146 4.80 5.63 8.47
C GLU A 146 3.96 6.80 8.99
N ASN A 147 4.52 7.63 9.88
CA ASN A 147 3.75 8.64 10.60
C ASN A 147 3.93 10.06 10.05
N PHE A 148 5.00 10.32 9.29
CA PHE A 148 5.31 11.63 8.74
C PHE A 148 5.36 11.66 7.21
N SER A 149 5.38 10.50 6.55
CA SER A 149 5.52 10.38 5.08
C SER A 149 6.75 11.11 4.54
N ASP A 150 7.81 11.23 5.36
CA ASP A 150 9.07 11.89 5.00
C ASP A 150 10.07 10.85 4.51
N LEU A 151 9.82 10.38 3.28
CA LEU A 151 10.58 9.29 2.67
C LEU A 151 12.07 9.65 2.47
N ALA A 152 12.36 10.93 2.20
CA ALA A 152 13.72 11.39 1.97
C ALA A 152 14.55 11.36 3.26
N ALA A 153 14.00 11.85 4.38
CA ALA A 153 14.67 11.78 5.67
C ALA A 153 14.78 10.33 6.16
N ALA A 154 13.75 9.50 5.97
CA ALA A 154 13.80 8.07 6.30
C ALA A 154 14.94 7.36 5.54
N ALA A 155 15.04 7.57 4.22
CA ALA A 155 16.10 6.99 3.41
C ALA A 155 17.50 7.47 3.83
N ALA A 156 17.66 8.74 4.24
CA ALA A 156 18.91 9.25 4.75
C ALA A 156 19.32 8.60 6.09
N LEU A 157 18.35 8.32 6.98
CA LEU A 157 18.59 7.61 8.23
C LEU A 157 18.99 6.15 8.00
N LEU A 158 18.33 5.43 7.08
CA LEU A 158 18.74 4.06 6.74
C LEU A 158 20.16 4.00 6.17
N ARG A 159 20.54 4.93 5.27
CA ARG A 159 21.92 5.03 4.77
C ARG A 159 22.94 5.20 5.90
N ARG A 160 22.59 5.93 6.97
CA ARG A 160 23.44 6.10 8.17
C ARG A 160 23.45 4.87 9.06
N ALA A 161 22.38 4.08 9.07
CA ALA A 161 22.25 2.88 9.90
C ALA A 161 23.04 1.68 9.34
N ILE A 162 23.02 1.50 8.01
CA ILE A 162 23.60 0.33 7.31
C ILE A 162 25.02 -0.05 7.78
N PRO A 163 26.00 0.87 7.89
CA PRO A 163 27.37 0.50 8.25
C PRO A 163 27.51 -0.16 9.63
N GLY A 164 26.58 0.11 10.56
CA GLY A 164 26.59 -0.42 11.92
C GLY A 164 25.61 -1.58 12.15
N SER A 165 24.90 -2.02 11.10
CA SER A 165 23.86 -3.03 11.22
C SER A 165 24.44 -4.44 11.33
N SER A 166 23.84 -5.27 12.19
CA SER A 166 24.06 -6.72 12.22
C SER A 166 23.33 -7.46 11.09
N ASP A 167 22.37 -6.80 10.44
CA ASP A 167 21.59 -7.30 9.31
C ASP A 167 21.51 -6.22 8.22
N PRO A 168 22.59 -6.03 7.43
CA PRO A 168 22.62 -5.03 6.38
C PRO A 168 21.69 -5.37 5.21
N ALA A 169 21.42 -6.65 4.93
CA ALA A 169 20.52 -7.08 3.85
C ALA A 169 19.10 -6.56 4.08
N ARG A 170 18.59 -6.65 5.31
CA ARG A 170 17.29 -6.06 5.69
C ARG A 170 17.25 -4.55 5.55
N LEU A 171 18.31 -3.84 5.88
CA LEU A 171 18.31 -2.37 5.79
C LEU A 171 18.43 -1.88 4.36
N TRP A 172 19.26 -2.52 3.54
CA TRP A 172 19.31 -2.25 2.10
C TRP A 172 17.97 -2.54 1.42
N HIS A 173 17.31 -3.63 1.80
CA HIS A 173 15.96 -3.94 1.35
C HIS A 173 14.96 -2.83 1.69
N ASN A 174 14.93 -2.37 2.94
CA ASN A 174 14.02 -1.32 3.36
C ASN A 174 14.32 0.01 2.65
N LEU A 175 15.61 0.33 2.43
CA LEU A 175 16.02 1.47 1.64
C LEU A 175 15.54 1.35 0.19
N ALA A 176 15.63 0.16 -0.42
CA ALA A 176 15.15 -0.07 -1.78
C ALA A 176 13.65 0.21 -1.91
N LEU A 177 12.83 -0.27 -0.96
CA LEU A 177 11.40 0.00 -0.92
C LEU A 177 11.09 1.50 -0.75
N LEU A 178 11.85 2.20 0.09
CA LEU A 178 11.71 3.64 0.27
C LEU A 178 12.04 4.42 -1.01
N GLU A 179 13.11 4.06 -1.71
CA GLU A 179 13.48 4.72 -2.96
C GLU A 179 12.49 4.41 -4.09
N ASP A 180 11.92 3.19 -4.13
CA ASP A 180 10.82 2.88 -5.07
C ASP A 180 9.59 3.74 -4.78
N LYS A 181 9.19 3.88 -3.51
CA LYS A 181 8.08 4.78 -3.10
C LYS A 181 8.34 6.24 -3.44
N ARG A 182 9.61 6.67 -3.48
CA ARG A 182 10.01 8.02 -3.90
C ARG A 182 10.02 8.19 -5.42
N GLY A 183 9.92 7.10 -6.19
CA GLY A 183 10.04 7.08 -7.64
C GLY A 183 11.48 7.12 -8.15
N ASP A 184 12.50 7.03 -7.28
CA ASP A 184 13.90 6.94 -7.70
C ASP A 184 14.25 5.48 -7.98
N LEU A 185 13.86 5.02 -9.17
CA LEU A 185 14.03 3.63 -9.59
C LEU A 185 15.52 3.22 -9.64
N ASP A 186 16.44 4.14 -9.95
CA ASP A 186 17.87 3.85 -10.04
C ASP A 186 18.46 3.63 -8.65
N ALA A 187 18.11 4.47 -7.68
CA ALA A 187 18.48 4.28 -6.29
C ALA A 187 17.84 3.00 -5.69
N ALA A 188 16.58 2.73 -5.99
CA ALA A 188 15.88 1.52 -5.55
C ALA A 188 16.58 0.26 -6.06
N GLU A 189 16.91 0.21 -7.35
CA GLU A 189 17.59 -0.94 -7.94
C GLU A 189 19.00 -1.12 -7.37
N ALA A 190 19.75 -0.03 -7.15
CA ALA A 190 21.06 -0.10 -6.51
C ALA A 190 20.95 -0.68 -5.10
N ALA A 191 19.99 -0.21 -4.30
CA ALA A 191 19.76 -0.73 -2.95
C ALA A 191 19.30 -2.20 -2.95
N PHE A 192 18.46 -2.63 -3.90
CA PHE A 192 18.11 -4.04 -4.05
C PHE A 192 19.32 -4.92 -4.38
N ARG A 193 20.22 -4.45 -5.26
CA ARG A 193 21.47 -5.17 -5.57
C ARG A 193 22.36 -5.31 -4.34
N GLU A 194 22.52 -4.25 -3.56
CA GLU A 194 23.29 -4.30 -2.30
C GLU A 194 22.63 -5.23 -1.27
N ALA A 195 21.29 -5.23 -1.17
CA ALA A 195 20.55 -6.12 -0.30
C ALA A 195 20.79 -7.60 -0.67
N HIS A 196 20.73 -7.90 -1.97
CA HIS A 196 20.96 -9.25 -2.48
C HIS A 196 22.44 -9.67 -2.37
N ALA A 197 23.38 -8.74 -2.53
CA ALA A 197 24.80 -9.01 -2.32
C ALA A 197 25.13 -9.30 -0.84
N ALA A 198 24.47 -8.59 0.09
CA ALA A 198 24.63 -8.78 1.52
C ALA A 198 24.07 -10.13 2.00
N ASP A 199 22.91 -10.56 1.49
CA ASP A 199 22.39 -11.92 1.68
C ASP A 199 21.64 -12.42 0.43
N PRO A 200 22.28 -13.28 -0.39
CA PRO A 200 21.67 -13.84 -1.60
C PRO A 200 20.47 -14.75 -1.35
N ARG A 201 20.28 -15.22 -0.11
CA ARG A 201 19.17 -16.11 0.28
C ARG A 201 18.04 -15.38 1.00
N TYR A 202 18.15 -14.07 1.18
CA TYR A 202 17.13 -13.33 1.89
C TYR A 202 15.83 -13.26 1.06
N GLN A 203 14.86 -14.08 1.48
CA GLN A 203 13.65 -14.36 0.70
C GLN A 203 12.87 -13.10 0.32
N ARG A 204 12.74 -12.15 1.25
CA ARG A 204 12.04 -10.88 0.99
C ARG A 204 12.71 -10.05 -0.10
N VAL A 205 14.04 -10.05 -0.16
CA VAL A 205 14.79 -9.38 -1.24
C VAL A 205 14.56 -10.07 -2.56
N LEU A 206 14.64 -11.40 -2.62
CA LEU A 206 14.43 -12.14 -3.87
C LEU A 206 13.06 -11.86 -4.47
N CYS A 207 12.00 -11.97 -3.66
CA CYS A 207 10.63 -11.73 -4.13
C CYS A 207 10.39 -10.25 -4.49
N ASN A 208 10.75 -9.31 -3.60
CA ASN A 208 10.47 -7.89 -3.85
C ASN A 208 11.35 -7.31 -4.97
N TYR A 209 12.59 -7.80 -5.12
CA TYR A 209 13.43 -7.37 -6.24
C TYR A 209 12.92 -7.96 -7.56
N ALA A 210 12.41 -9.19 -7.58
CA ALA A 210 11.75 -9.75 -8.75
C ALA A 210 10.54 -8.89 -9.17
N VAL A 211 9.66 -8.55 -8.22
CA VAL A 211 8.51 -7.65 -8.44
C VAL A 211 8.94 -6.26 -8.90
N PHE A 212 10.04 -5.72 -8.35
CA PHE A 212 10.58 -4.45 -8.83
C PHE A 212 11.07 -4.56 -10.29
N LEU A 213 11.74 -5.66 -10.63
CA LEU A 213 12.30 -5.88 -11.97
C LEU A 213 11.20 -6.02 -13.03
N ASP A 214 10.08 -6.70 -12.76
CA ASP A 214 9.01 -6.85 -13.74
C ASP A 214 8.06 -5.63 -13.76
N GLU A 215 7.59 -5.13 -12.61
CA GLU A 215 6.58 -4.07 -12.55
C GLU A 215 7.14 -2.68 -12.86
N ARG A 216 8.35 -2.38 -12.34
CA ARG A 216 8.98 -1.05 -12.47
C ARG A 216 9.96 -0.98 -13.62
N ARG A 217 10.73 -2.05 -13.85
CA ARG A 217 11.81 -2.04 -14.86
C ARG A 217 11.51 -2.83 -16.13
N GLN A 218 10.45 -3.63 -16.15
CA GLN A 218 10.09 -4.49 -17.28
C GLN A 218 11.22 -5.43 -17.74
N ARG A 219 12.07 -5.85 -16.81
CA ARG A 219 13.18 -6.79 -17.04
C ARG A 219 12.74 -8.20 -16.70
N PHE A 220 11.86 -8.76 -17.53
CA PHE A 220 11.16 -10.01 -17.23
C PHE A 220 12.09 -11.23 -17.04
N GLU A 221 13.14 -11.37 -17.84
CA GLU A 221 14.10 -12.49 -17.66
C GLU A 221 14.86 -12.41 -16.33
N ALA A 222 15.21 -11.19 -15.90
CA ALA A 222 15.87 -11.00 -14.61
C ALA A 222 14.89 -11.26 -13.45
N ALA A 223 13.64 -10.81 -13.57
CA ALA A 223 12.59 -11.10 -12.59
C ALA A 223 12.33 -12.61 -12.47
N ARG A 224 12.19 -13.31 -13.60
CA ARG A 224 12.02 -14.77 -13.65
C ARG A 224 13.14 -15.49 -12.91
N ALA A 225 14.39 -15.13 -13.18
CA ALA A 225 15.54 -15.75 -12.51
C ALA A 225 15.48 -15.57 -10.98
N MET A 226 15.07 -14.39 -10.51
CA MET A 226 14.93 -14.13 -9.07
C MET A 226 13.79 -14.92 -8.43
N TYR A 227 12.63 -15.04 -9.10
CA TYR A 227 11.55 -15.90 -8.61
C TYR A 227 11.94 -17.38 -8.55
N GLU A 228 12.67 -17.86 -9.56
CA GLU A 228 13.17 -19.25 -9.58
C GLU A 228 14.14 -19.51 -8.44
N VAL A 229 15.04 -18.56 -8.14
CA VAL A 229 15.94 -18.63 -6.99
C VAL A 229 15.18 -18.56 -5.67
N ALA A 230 14.15 -17.72 -5.56
CA ALA A 230 13.31 -17.62 -4.36
C ALA A 230 12.64 -18.95 -4.00
N LEU A 231 12.03 -19.63 -4.99
CA LEU A 231 11.40 -20.93 -4.77
C LEU A 231 12.40 -22.08 -4.62
N ALA A 232 13.60 -21.96 -5.19
CA ALA A 232 14.67 -22.93 -4.96
C ALA A 232 15.23 -22.84 -3.52
N ASN A 233 15.31 -21.62 -2.97
CA ASN A 233 15.78 -21.37 -1.61
C ASN A 233 14.73 -21.77 -0.56
N ASP A 234 13.47 -21.40 -0.77
CA ASP A 234 12.34 -21.82 0.06
C ASP A 234 11.20 -22.34 -0.82
N PRO A 235 11.06 -23.67 -0.99
CA PRO A 235 10.01 -24.26 -1.81
C PRO A 235 8.63 -24.22 -1.15
N THR A 236 8.51 -23.62 0.04
CA THR A 236 7.26 -23.48 0.79
C THR A 236 6.76 -22.05 0.88
N ASP A 237 7.50 -21.07 0.34
CA ASP A 237 7.11 -19.67 0.37
C ASP A 237 5.92 -19.39 -0.56
N LEU A 238 4.75 -19.21 0.06
CA LEU A 238 3.50 -18.93 -0.65
C LEU A 238 3.48 -17.56 -1.33
N ASP A 239 4.18 -16.55 -0.79
CA ASP A 239 4.24 -15.24 -1.43
C ASP A 239 5.09 -15.30 -2.71
N ALA A 240 6.16 -16.11 -2.70
CA ALA A 240 6.95 -16.40 -3.92
C ALA A 240 6.11 -17.14 -4.96
N TYR A 241 5.33 -18.16 -4.57
CA TYR A 241 4.42 -18.86 -5.50
C TYR A 241 3.39 -17.91 -6.11
N ALA A 242 2.73 -17.10 -5.28
CA ALA A 242 1.73 -16.14 -5.71
C ALA A 242 2.30 -15.14 -6.72
N ALA A 243 3.41 -14.49 -6.36
CA ALA A 243 4.02 -13.47 -7.20
C ALA A 243 4.56 -14.05 -8.50
N PHE A 244 5.18 -15.24 -8.46
CA PHE A 244 5.71 -15.86 -9.67
C PHE A 244 4.60 -16.36 -10.61
N ALA A 245 3.51 -16.91 -10.07
CA ALA A 245 2.37 -17.31 -10.88
C ALA A 245 1.68 -16.10 -11.53
N ASP A 246 1.55 -14.97 -10.81
CA ASP A 246 1.06 -13.71 -11.38
C ASP A 246 1.98 -13.18 -12.49
N PHE A 247 3.31 -13.23 -12.28
CA PHE A 247 4.29 -12.86 -13.30
C PHE A 247 4.15 -13.73 -14.56
N LEU A 248 4.09 -15.06 -14.42
CA LEU A 248 3.94 -15.99 -15.55
C LEU A 248 2.55 -15.91 -16.19
N THR A 249 1.56 -15.40 -15.46
CA THR A 249 0.25 -15.12 -16.04
C THR A 249 0.33 -13.85 -16.86
N PHE A 250 0.69 -12.71 -16.28
CA PHE A 250 0.43 -11.40 -16.90
C PHE A 250 1.62 -10.74 -17.58
N LYS A 251 2.86 -11.15 -17.28
CA LYS A 251 4.08 -10.47 -17.75
C LYS A 251 4.89 -11.33 -18.72
N GLN A 252 5.05 -12.62 -18.41
CA GLN A 252 5.72 -13.59 -19.29
C GLN A 252 4.85 -14.85 -19.44
N PRO A 253 3.84 -14.82 -20.34
CA PRO A 253 2.81 -15.85 -20.45
C PRO A 253 3.36 -17.28 -20.55
N ASP A 254 3.20 -18.04 -19.49
CA ASP A 254 3.45 -19.49 -19.38
C ASP A 254 2.38 -20.07 -18.43
N LEU A 255 1.18 -20.25 -18.98
CA LEU A 255 -0.01 -20.59 -18.21
C LEU A 255 0.08 -21.99 -17.59
N ASP A 256 0.71 -22.93 -18.28
CA ASP A 256 0.94 -24.29 -17.79
C ASP A 256 1.84 -24.27 -16.54
N ARG A 257 2.90 -23.47 -16.60
CA ARG A 257 3.80 -23.32 -15.45
C ARG A 257 3.15 -22.53 -14.32
N ALA A 258 2.39 -21.47 -14.61
CA ALA A 258 1.62 -20.73 -13.60
C ALA A 258 0.65 -21.65 -12.85
N GLU A 259 -0.10 -22.49 -13.58
CA GLU A 259 -0.97 -23.51 -12.98
C GLU A 259 -0.17 -24.51 -12.14
N GLY A 260 0.98 -24.99 -12.66
CA GLY A 260 1.87 -25.89 -11.95
C GLY A 260 2.39 -25.32 -10.61
N LEU A 261 2.67 -24.02 -10.55
CA LEU A 261 3.04 -23.30 -9.33
C LEU A 261 1.88 -23.28 -8.33
N PHE A 262 0.68 -22.88 -8.75
CA PHE A 262 -0.49 -22.88 -7.87
C PHE A 262 -0.82 -24.27 -7.33
N ARG A 263 -0.78 -25.30 -8.18
CA ARG A 263 -0.98 -26.69 -7.75
C ARG A 263 0.09 -27.15 -6.76
N SER A 264 1.33 -26.69 -6.91
CA SER A 264 2.41 -27.00 -5.97
C SER A 264 2.20 -26.31 -4.62
N ALA A 265 1.84 -25.02 -4.62
CA ALA A 265 1.47 -24.29 -3.42
C ALA A 265 0.31 -24.97 -2.65
N LEU A 266 -0.75 -25.39 -3.36
CA LEU A 266 -1.87 -26.13 -2.74
C LEU A 266 -1.44 -27.50 -2.18
N ARG A 267 -0.54 -28.22 -2.86
CA ARG A 267 0.02 -29.48 -2.32
C ARG A 267 0.78 -29.23 -1.03
N HIS A 268 1.60 -28.18 -0.96
CA HIS A 268 2.29 -27.81 0.27
C HIS A 268 1.31 -27.46 1.40
N LEU A 269 0.30 -26.64 1.12
CA LEU A 269 -0.76 -26.31 2.07
C LEU A 269 -1.49 -27.57 2.59
N ALA A 270 -1.74 -28.56 1.73
CA ALA A 270 -2.38 -29.81 2.13
C ALA A 270 -1.52 -30.68 3.07
N THR A 271 -0.21 -30.46 3.14
CA THR A 271 0.68 -31.15 4.10
C THR A 271 0.67 -30.52 5.49
N LEU A 272 0.17 -29.28 5.62
CA LEU A 272 0.11 -28.58 6.91
C LEU A 272 -0.96 -29.19 7.80
N SER A 273 -0.61 -29.48 9.06
CA SER A 273 -1.56 -30.04 10.04
C SER A 273 -2.59 -29.02 10.51
N MET A 274 -2.29 -27.72 10.37
CA MET A 274 -3.16 -26.61 10.76
C MET A 274 -3.17 -25.56 9.64
N PRO A 275 -4.32 -24.91 9.40
CA PRO A 275 -4.39 -23.80 8.45
C PRO A 275 -3.62 -22.59 8.98
N LEU A 276 -3.00 -21.84 8.07
CA LEU A 276 -2.22 -20.64 8.39
C LEU A 276 -3.13 -19.58 9.04
N GLU A 277 -2.67 -18.94 10.11
CA GLU A 277 -3.48 -17.97 10.87
C GLU A 277 -3.56 -16.60 10.18
N ASP A 278 -2.62 -16.28 9.31
CA ASP A 278 -2.49 -14.99 8.62
C ASP A 278 -3.32 -14.88 7.33
N GLY A 279 -3.82 -16.01 6.81
CA GLY A 279 -4.62 -16.10 5.59
C GLY A 279 -3.84 -16.21 4.28
N GLN A 280 -2.53 -16.50 4.30
CA GLN A 280 -1.77 -16.73 3.06
C GLN A 280 -2.33 -17.89 2.22
N ASP A 281 -2.87 -18.92 2.88
CA ASP A 281 -3.57 -20.02 2.24
C ASP A 281 -4.78 -19.54 1.41
N LEU A 282 -5.58 -18.63 1.97
CA LEU A 282 -6.72 -18.02 1.29
C LEU A 282 -6.30 -17.20 0.06
N LYS A 283 -5.21 -16.44 0.17
CA LYS A 283 -4.67 -15.65 -0.96
C LYS A 283 -4.37 -16.56 -2.16
N ILE A 284 -3.66 -17.68 -1.93
CA ILE A 284 -3.35 -18.66 -2.97
C ILE A 284 -4.62 -19.28 -3.56
N VAL A 285 -5.57 -19.69 -2.71
CA VAL A 285 -6.85 -20.27 -3.16
C VAL A 285 -7.62 -19.30 -4.06
N ILE A 286 -7.70 -18.02 -3.67
CA ILE A 286 -8.41 -16.99 -4.43
C ILE A 286 -7.71 -16.75 -5.77
N GLN A 287 -6.41 -16.50 -5.76
CA GLN A 287 -5.65 -16.24 -6.99
C GLN A 287 -5.70 -17.42 -7.96
N PHE A 288 -5.59 -18.66 -7.46
CA PHE A 288 -5.67 -19.82 -8.33
C PHE A 288 -7.07 -20.01 -8.92
N ALA A 289 -8.12 -19.82 -8.11
CA ALA A 289 -9.49 -19.91 -8.60
C ALA A 289 -9.81 -18.82 -9.63
N GLU A 290 -9.32 -17.59 -9.43
CA GLU A 290 -9.45 -16.49 -10.37
C GLU A 290 -8.68 -16.73 -11.66
N PHE A 291 -7.47 -17.27 -11.58
CA PHE A 291 -6.70 -17.70 -12.74
C PHE A 291 -7.48 -18.72 -13.57
N LEU A 292 -8.02 -19.77 -12.96
CA LEU A 292 -8.82 -20.78 -13.65
C LEU A 292 -10.09 -20.17 -14.26
N ALA A 293 -10.84 -19.36 -13.49
CA ALA A 293 -12.12 -18.82 -13.92
C ALA A 293 -12.00 -17.73 -15.00
N TYR A 294 -11.07 -16.79 -14.83
CA TYR A 294 -10.98 -15.58 -15.66
C TYR A 294 -9.91 -15.64 -16.73
N VAL A 295 -8.81 -16.37 -16.51
CA VAL A 295 -7.72 -16.51 -17.49
C VAL A 295 -7.93 -17.76 -18.35
N GLN A 296 -8.04 -18.93 -17.72
CA GLN A 296 -8.25 -20.19 -18.46
C GLN A 296 -9.71 -20.43 -18.88
N GLN A 297 -10.67 -19.69 -18.32
CA GLN A 297 -12.10 -19.87 -18.59
C GLN A 297 -12.63 -21.26 -18.22
N ASP A 298 -11.97 -21.93 -17.26
CA ASP A 298 -12.38 -23.24 -16.74
C ASP A 298 -13.06 -23.11 -15.38
N MET A 299 -14.34 -22.77 -15.41
CA MET A 299 -15.16 -22.68 -14.19
C MET A 299 -15.36 -24.04 -13.51
N ALA A 300 -15.26 -25.14 -14.26
CA ALA A 300 -15.40 -26.49 -13.70
C ALA A 300 -14.20 -26.82 -12.80
N ALA A 301 -13.00 -26.44 -13.20
CA ALA A 301 -11.79 -26.52 -12.39
C ALA A 301 -11.74 -25.46 -11.27
N ALA A 302 -12.22 -24.24 -11.52
CA ALA A 302 -12.20 -23.17 -10.52
C ALA A 302 -13.14 -23.43 -9.32
N THR A 303 -14.32 -23.99 -9.58
CA THR A 303 -15.35 -24.25 -8.57
C THR A 303 -14.87 -25.02 -7.34
N PRO A 304 -14.19 -26.20 -7.46
CA PRO A 304 -13.68 -26.91 -6.29
C PRO A 304 -12.64 -26.10 -5.51
N ILE A 305 -11.84 -25.27 -6.19
CA ILE A 305 -10.86 -24.40 -5.53
C ILE A 305 -11.57 -23.30 -4.73
N TYR A 306 -12.53 -22.58 -5.33
CA TYR A 306 -13.34 -21.59 -4.60
C TYR A 306 -14.07 -22.19 -3.39
N ARG A 307 -14.55 -23.43 -3.48
CA ARG A 307 -15.23 -24.11 -2.36
C ARG A 307 -14.32 -24.36 -1.15
N MET A 308 -13.00 -24.31 -1.31
CA MET A 308 -12.05 -24.38 -0.18
C MET A 308 -12.18 -23.18 0.78
N LEU A 309 -12.77 -22.06 0.33
CA LEU A 309 -13.03 -20.89 1.19
C LEU A 309 -14.13 -21.14 2.23
N LEU A 310 -15.12 -22.00 1.91
CA LEU A 310 -16.34 -22.15 2.71
C LEU A 310 -16.09 -22.76 4.11
N PRO A 311 -15.28 -23.83 4.27
CA PRO A 311 -14.96 -24.35 5.59
C PRO A 311 -14.21 -23.33 6.47
N ARG A 312 -13.29 -22.56 5.87
CA ARG A 312 -12.53 -21.52 6.57
C ARG A 312 -13.44 -20.39 7.02
N HIS A 313 -14.35 -19.92 6.16
CA HIS A 313 -15.37 -18.93 6.49
C HIS A 313 -16.23 -19.35 7.69
N LYS A 314 -16.78 -20.57 7.68
CA LYS A 314 -17.58 -21.10 8.82
C LYS A 314 -16.80 -21.14 10.14
N ARG A 315 -15.50 -21.48 10.09
CA ARG A 315 -14.65 -21.49 11.29
C ARG A 315 -14.49 -20.07 11.84
N GLU A 316 -14.17 -19.11 11.01
CA GLU A 316 -13.94 -17.71 11.41
C GLU A 316 -15.21 -17.03 11.96
N GLN A 317 -16.40 -17.42 11.50
CA GLN A 317 -17.67 -16.98 12.10
C GLN A 317 -17.81 -17.35 13.58
N THR A 318 -17.21 -18.47 14.00
CA THR A 318 -17.28 -18.96 15.39
C THR A 318 -16.12 -18.50 16.26
N ARG A 319 -14.95 -18.25 15.65
CA ARG A 319 -13.70 -17.88 16.32
C ARG A 319 -12.92 -16.90 15.43
N PRO A 320 -13.21 -15.60 15.51
CA PRO A 320 -12.55 -14.62 14.66
C PRO A 320 -11.08 -14.50 15.08
N THR A 321 -10.17 -14.76 14.14
CA THR A 321 -8.72 -14.76 14.40
C THR A 321 -8.05 -13.45 13.98
N HIS A 322 -8.29 -13.00 12.74
CA HIS A 322 -7.51 -11.90 12.16
C HIS A 322 -8.31 -11.08 11.13
N ALA A 323 -8.17 -9.75 11.15
CA ALA A 323 -8.86 -8.85 10.22
C ALA A 323 -8.53 -9.14 8.75
N ARG A 324 -7.26 -9.47 8.46
CA ARG A 324 -6.79 -9.86 7.11
C ARG A 324 -7.49 -11.11 6.58
N VAL A 325 -7.74 -12.12 7.43
CA VAL A 325 -8.43 -13.35 7.03
C VAL A 325 -9.87 -13.02 6.63
N HIS A 326 -10.58 -12.20 7.41
CA HIS A 326 -11.92 -11.74 7.06
C HIS A 326 -11.94 -10.93 5.76
N LEU A 327 -10.96 -10.05 5.54
CA LEU A 327 -10.81 -9.30 4.28
C LEU A 327 -10.68 -10.26 3.09
N LEU A 328 -9.75 -11.23 3.16
CA LEU A 328 -9.53 -12.21 2.10
C LEU A 328 -10.76 -13.09 1.87
N LEU A 329 -11.44 -13.54 2.92
CA LEU A 329 -12.69 -14.29 2.78
C LEU A 329 -13.79 -13.47 2.09
N CYS A 330 -13.95 -12.19 2.43
CA CYS A 330 -14.88 -11.31 1.73
C CYS A 330 -14.52 -11.22 0.23
N VAL A 331 -13.26 -10.93 -0.08
CA VAL A 331 -12.78 -10.83 -1.47
C VAL A 331 -13.02 -12.14 -2.22
N GLY A 332 -12.64 -13.29 -1.64
CA GLY A 332 -12.79 -14.60 -2.27
C GLY A 332 -14.25 -15.02 -2.48
N LEU A 333 -15.15 -14.75 -1.53
CA LEU A 333 -16.57 -15.03 -1.68
C LEU A 333 -17.21 -14.15 -2.76
N LEU A 334 -16.85 -12.87 -2.82
CA LEU A 334 -17.31 -11.96 -3.87
C LEU A 334 -16.75 -12.35 -5.24
N SER A 335 -15.48 -12.75 -5.30
CA SER A 335 -14.84 -13.32 -6.50
C SER A 335 -15.63 -14.52 -7.01
N TYR A 336 -15.92 -15.47 -6.12
CA TYR A 336 -16.69 -16.66 -6.46
C TYR A 336 -18.10 -16.31 -6.94
N ALA A 337 -18.76 -15.36 -6.28
CA ALA A 337 -20.09 -14.88 -6.68
C ALA A 337 -20.10 -14.27 -8.08
N MET A 338 -19.07 -13.48 -8.41
CA MET A 338 -18.92 -12.89 -9.74
C MET A 338 -18.60 -13.97 -10.78
N ALA A 339 -17.69 -14.90 -10.48
CA ALA A 339 -17.33 -15.99 -11.38
C ALA A 339 -18.51 -16.91 -11.69
N SER A 340 -19.36 -17.25 -10.71
CA SER A 340 -20.54 -18.09 -10.93
C SER A 340 -21.56 -17.45 -11.87
N VAL A 341 -21.71 -16.14 -11.78
CA VAL A 341 -22.58 -15.38 -12.68
C VAL A 341 -21.92 -15.22 -14.06
N PHE A 342 -20.65 -14.85 -14.11
CA PHE A 342 -19.89 -14.63 -15.33
C PHE A 342 -19.83 -15.88 -16.22
N ALA A 343 -19.43 -17.02 -15.64
CA ALA A 343 -19.16 -18.24 -16.39
C ALA A 343 -20.37 -19.17 -16.51
N SER A 344 -21.34 -19.09 -15.58
CA SER A 344 -22.46 -20.04 -15.52
C SER A 344 -23.85 -19.40 -15.44
N ASN A 345 -23.94 -18.06 -15.47
CA ASN A 345 -25.19 -17.31 -15.31
C ASN A 345 -25.98 -17.70 -14.03
N ASP A 346 -25.29 -18.19 -13.00
CA ASP A 346 -25.88 -18.64 -11.74
C ASP A 346 -25.98 -17.47 -10.75
N HIS A 347 -26.99 -16.64 -10.95
CA HIS A 347 -27.31 -15.54 -10.05
C HIS A 347 -27.85 -15.99 -8.69
N VAL A 348 -28.36 -17.22 -8.57
CA VAL A 348 -28.86 -17.74 -7.31
C VAL A 348 -27.69 -17.99 -6.38
N LEU A 349 -26.68 -18.73 -6.85
CA LEU A 349 -25.44 -18.95 -6.12
C LEU A 349 -24.71 -17.64 -5.86
N GLY A 350 -24.62 -16.76 -6.87
CA GLY A 350 -23.98 -15.46 -6.71
C GLY A 350 -24.58 -14.64 -5.55
N ARG A 351 -25.92 -14.57 -5.46
CA ARG A 351 -26.59 -13.86 -4.36
C ARG A 351 -26.35 -14.52 -3.00
N GLN A 352 -26.35 -15.86 -2.95
CA GLN A 352 -26.06 -16.59 -1.70
C GLN A 352 -24.65 -16.27 -1.18
N LEU A 353 -23.65 -16.28 -2.07
CA LEU A 353 -22.27 -15.99 -1.72
C LEU A 353 -22.05 -14.54 -1.27
N VAL A 354 -22.74 -13.58 -1.89
CA VAL A 354 -22.73 -12.18 -1.43
C VAL A 354 -23.31 -12.07 -0.01
N VAL A 355 -24.40 -12.78 0.29
CA VAL A 355 -24.98 -12.81 1.65
C VAL A 355 -24.00 -13.42 2.65
N GLU A 356 -23.30 -14.50 2.29
CA GLU A 356 -22.27 -15.08 3.14
C GLU A 356 -21.12 -14.09 3.40
N ALA A 357 -20.69 -13.33 2.39
CA ALA A 357 -19.67 -12.30 2.54
C ALA A 357 -20.12 -11.17 3.49
N MET A 358 -21.40 -10.78 3.44
CA MET A 358 -21.99 -9.75 4.32
C MET A 358 -22.03 -10.14 5.79
N THR A 359 -21.92 -11.43 6.13
CA THR A 359 -21.86 -11.89 7.53
C THR A 359 -20.57 -11.48 8.24
N LEU A 360 -19.51 -11.17 7.48
CA LEU A 360 -18.23 -10.74 8.02
C LEU A 360 -18.24 -9.24 8.30
N SER A 361 -17.88 -8.82 9.52
CA SER A 361 -17.90 -7.41 9.94
C SER A 361 -17.04 -6.49 9.06
N VAL A 362 -15.94 -7.01 8.51
CA VAL A 362 -15.04 -6.30 7.59
C VAL A 362 -15.77 -5.87 6.32
N TYR A 363 -16.80 -6.60 5.87
CA TYR A 363 -17.61 -6.23 4.72
C TYR A 363 -18.23 -4.83 4.87
N GLN A 364 -18.67 -4.49 6.08
CA GLN A 364 -19.36 -3.23 6.35
C GLN A 364 -18.41 -2.11 6.77
N SER A 365 -17.34 -2.46 7.49
CA SER A 365 -16.48 -1.50 8.20
C SER A 365 -15.19 -1.14 7.47
N SER A 366 -14.82 -1.89 6.42
CA SER A 366 -13.54 -1.70 5.73
C SER A 366 -13.66 -0.72 4.57
N ASP A 367 -12.75 0.25 4.56
CA ASP A 367 -12.50 1.16 3.44
C ASP A 367 -11.36 0.65 2.53
N ASP A 368 -10.96 -0.61 2.68
CA ASP A 368 -9.93 -1.24 1.84
C ASP A 368 -10.30 -1.11 0.34
N PRO A 369 -9.44 -0.50 -0.48
CA PRO A 369 -9.76 -0.22 -1.88
C PRO A 369 -10.03 -1.47 -2.72
N LEU A 370 -9.33 -2.59 -2.44
CA LEU A 370 -9.54 -3.86 -3.13
C LEU A 370 -10.92 -4.40 -2.81
N LEU A 371 -11.30 -4.45 -1.53
CA LEU A 371 -12.64 -4.91 -1.15
C LEU A 371 -13.75 -4.02 -1.74
N LEU A 372 -13.55 -2.71 -1.79
CA LEU A 372 -14.50 -1.79 -2.43
C LEU A 372 -14.69 -2.09 -3.92
N ARG A 373 -13.61 -2.42 -4.66
CA ARG A 373 -13.68 -2.88 -6.06
C ARG A 373 -14.53 -4.15 -6.19
N TYR A 374 -14.28 -5.16 -5.36
CA TYR A 374 -15.04 -6.42 -5.40
C TYR A 374 -16.51 -6.22 -5.02
N LYS A 375 -16.79 -5.42 -3.98
CA LYS A 375 -18.16 -5.09 -3.58
C LYS A 375 -18.93 -4.39 -4.69
N ARG A 376 -18.31 -3.39 -5.34
CA ARG A 376 -18.98 -2.64 -6.40
C ARG A 376 -19.22 -3.51 -7.62
N THR A 377 -18.23 -4.28 -8.04
CA THR A 377 -18.34 -5.18 -9.19
C THR A 377 -19.40 -6.26 -8.94
N ALA A 378 -19.41 -6.87 -7.75
CA ALA A 378 -20.44 -7.83 -7.35
C ALA A 378 -21.85 -7.19 -7.31
N ALA A 379 -21.99 -5.94 -6.85
CA ALA A 379 -23.27 -5.24 -6.88
C ALA A 379 -23.81 -5.08 -8.31
N CYS A 380 -22.95 -4.74 -9.28
CA CYS A 380 -23.33 -4.65 -10.68
C CYS A 380 -23.69 -6.02 -11.28
N VAL A 381 -22.83 -7.01 -11.06
CA VAL A 381 -22.94 -8.34 -11.69
C VAL A 381 -24.05 -9.19 -11.08
N VAL A 382 -24.14 -9.23 -9.76
CA VAL A 382 -25.05 -10.13 -9.03
C VAL A 382 -26.41 -9.48 -8.77
N HIS A 383 -26.42 -8.18 -8.47
CA HIS A 383 -27.62 -7.45 -8.06
C HIS A 383 -28.12 -6.43 -9.08
N HIS A 384 -27.42 -6.23 -10.20
CA HIS A 384 -27.77 -5.25 -11.23
C HIS A 384 -27.88 -3.82 -10.69
N ASP A 385 -27.12 -3.49 -9.65
CA ASP A 385 -26.98 -2.11 -9.18
C ASP A 385 -25.88 -1.39 -9.97
N PHE A 386 -26.30 -0.51 -10.87
CA PHE A 386 -25.42 0.31 -11.71
C PHE A 386 -25.43 1.79 -11.32
N SER A 387 -25.79 2.11 -10.08
CA SER A 387 -25.81 3.49 -9.60
C SER A 387 -24.43 4.16 -9.72
N PRO A 388 -24.34 5.46 -10.05
CA PRO A 388 -23.07 6.17 -10.01
C PRO A 388 -22.55 6.25 -8.57
N THR A 389 -21.23 6.14 -8.41
CA THR A 389 -20.56 6.27 -7.10
C THR A 389 -20.04 7.69 -6.91
N THR A 390 -20.25 8.28 -5.73
CA THR A 390 -19.73 9.61 -5.36
C THR A 390 -18.24 9.59 -4.98
N VAL A 391 -17.57 8.46 -5.14
CA VAL A 391 -16.27 8.19 -4.54
C VAL A 391 -15.13 8.55 -5.50
N ASP A 392 -14.34 9.55 -5.13
CA ASP A 392 -13.07 9.95 -5.75
C ASP A 392 -11.93 9.08 -5.19
N VAL A 393 -11.88 7.81 -5.58
CA VAL A 393 -10.77 6.92 -5.19
C VAL A 393 -10.13 6.38 -6.46
N GLU A 394 -8.81 6.55 -6.56
CA GLU A 394 -7.94 6.00 -7.62
C GLU A 394 -8.24 4.52 -7.90
N ALA A 395 -8.68 3.77 -6.88
CA ALA A 395 -9.02 2.37 -7.00
C ALA A 395 -10.33 2.05 -7.74
N LEU A 396 -11.34 2.91 -7.76
CA LEU A 396 -12.60 2.64 -8.47
C LEU A 396 -12.71 3.38 -9.80
N GLY A 397 -11.73 4.22 -10.14
CA GLY A 397 -11.81 5.18 -11.24
C GLY A 397 -12.34 4.63 -12.58
N PRO A 398 -11.76 3.54 -13.13
CA PRO A 398 -12.23 2.97 -14.40
C PRO A 398 -13.70 2.50 -14.35
N LEU A 399 -14.07 1.75 -13.31
CA LEU A 399 -15.43 1.23 -13.11
C LEU A 399 -16.43 2.36 -12.80
N ALA A 400 -16.07 3.28 -11.90
CA ALA A 400 -16.89 4.43 -11.53
C ALA A 400 -17.19 5.32 -12.75
N GLY A 401 -16.19 5.51 -13.62
CA GLY A 401 -16.36 6.23 -14.88
C GLY A 401 -17.35 5.52 -15.81
N LEU A 402 -17.32 4.19 -15.88
CA LEU A 402 -18.29 3.41 -16.65
C LEU A 402 -19.70 3.56 -16.10
N LEU A 403 -19.87 3.53 -14.78
CA LEU A 403 -21.17 3.73 -14.13
C LEU A 403 -21.71 5.15 -14.35
N LEU A 404 -20.85 6.18 -14.29
CA LEU A 404 -21.22 7.57 -14.63
C LEU A 404 -21.66 7.69 -16.09
N TYR A 405 -20.92 7.07 -17.01
CA TYR A 405 -21.29 7.04 -18.42
C TYR A 405 -22.66 6.38 -18.64
N LEU A 406 -22.91 5.22 -18.01
CA LEU A 406 -24.18 4.51 -18.10
C LEU A 406 -25.34 5.30 -17.45
N ALA A 407 -25.05 6.13 -16.45
CA ALA A 407 -26.02 7.07 -15.87
C ALA A 407 -26.26 8.32 -16.73
N GLY A 408 -25.52 8.50 -17.83
CA GLY A 408 -25.65 9.62 -18.76
C GLY A 408 -24.70 10.80 -18.50
N ASP A 409 -23.84 10.74 -17.47
CA ASP A 409 -22.83 11.76 -17.18
C ASP A 409 -21.50 11.46 -17.89
N MET A 410 -21.48 11.72 -19.20
CA MET A 410 -20.30 11.48 -20.03
C MET A 410 -19.11 12.39 -19.67
N ALA A 411 -19.37 13.63 -19.24
CA ALA A 411 -18.32 14.60 -18.97
C ALA A 411 -17.46 14.16 -17.78
N SER A 412 -18.12 13.81 -16.67
CA SER A 412 -17.43 13.29 -15.49
C SER A 412 -16.74 11.96 -15.76
N ALA A 413 -17.36 11.06 -16.54
CA ALA A 413 -16.75 9.79 -16.93
C ALA A 413 -15.42 9.97 -17.68
N VAL A 414 -15.41 10.81 -18.72
CA VAL A 414 -14.21 11.09 -19.52
C VAL A 414 -13.11 11.75 -18.67
N GLN A 415 -13.49 12.70 -17.81
CA GLN A 415 -12.53 13.35 -16.91
C GLN A 415 -11.90 12.34 -15.95
N LEU A 416 -12.70 11.42 -15.41
CA LEU A 416 -12.22 10.40 -14.47
C LEU A 416 -11.27 9.41 -15.15
N TRP A 417 -11.61 8.89 -16.33
CA TRP A 417 -10.70 8.00 -17.07
C TRP A 417 -9.41 8.68 -17.50
N ALA A 418 -9.48 9.95 -17.93
CA ALA A 418 -8.29 10.73 -18.26
C ALA A 418 -7.40 10.97 -17.04
N LYS A 419 -7.99 11.29 -15.87
CA LYS A 419 -7.29 11.41 -14.59
C LYS A 419 -6.60 10.09 -14.23
N CYS A 420 -7.32 8.96 -14.35
CA CYS A 420 -6.77 7.62 -14.10
C CYS A 420 -5.56 7.37 -14.99
N ILE A 421 -5.70 7.49 -16.32
CA ILE A 421 -4.60 7.23 -17.26
C ILE A 421 -3.40 8.15 -16.98
N GLY A 422 -3.65 9.41 -16.63
CA GLY A 422 -2.59 10.39 -16.32
C GLY A 422 -1.88 10.14 -14.99
N SER A 423 -2.46 9.38 -14.07
CA SER A 423 -1.86 9.06 -12.77
C SER A 423 -1.12 7.71 -12.73
N LEU A 424 -1.16 6.92 -13.81
CA LEU A 424 -0.48 5.61 -13.83
C LEU A 424 1.01 5.77 -14.14
N ASP A 425 1.85 5.10 -13.36
CA ASP A 425 3.30 5.04 -13.57
C ASP A 425 3.67 4.31 -14.88
N SER A 426 2.80 3.39 -15.32
CA SER A 426 3.07 2.51 -16.46
C SER A 426 1.79 2.18 -17.22
N VAL A 427 1.91 2.17 -18.54
CA VAL A 427 0.83 1.82 -19.48
C VAL A 427 0.54 0.31 -19.53
N HIS A 428 1.35 -0.49 -18.84
CA HIS A 428 1.19 -1.94 -18.71
C HIS A 428 0.44 -2.36 -17.44
N GLN A 429 -0.07 -1.39 -16.67
CA GLN A 429 -0.97 -1.64 -15.54
C GLN A 429 -2.37 -1.97 -16.07
N ARG A 430 -3.10 -2.85 -15.37
CA ARG A 430 -4.43 -3.32 -15.81
C ARG A 430 -5.45 -2.19 -15.87
N GLU A 431 -5.33 -1.24 -14.94
CA GLU A 431 -6.16 -0.03 -14.88
C GLU A 431 -6.05 0.80 -16.17
N TYR A 432 -4.89 0.78 -16.84
CA TYR A 432 -4.71 1.45 -18.13
C TYR A 432 -5.63 0.84 -19.18
N ALA A 433 -5.68 -0.50 -19.26
CA ALA A 433 -6.49 -1.19 -20.25
C ALA A 433 -7.98 -0.89 -20.06
N PHE A 434 -8.51 -1.04 -18.84
CA PHE A 434 -9.92 -0.76 -18.55
C PHE A 434 -10.28 0.69 -18.93
N ALA A 435 -9.55 1.68 -18.40
CA ALA A 435 -9.84 3.08 -18.67
C ALA A 435 -9.63 3.42 -20.16
N GLY A 436 -8.64 2.81 -20.80
CA GLY A 436 -8.34 2.94 -22.22
C GLY A 436 -9.45 2.42 -23.13
N TYR A 437 -10.02 1.24 -22.83
CA TYR A 437 -11.20 0.72 -23.54
C TYR A 437 -12.34 1.71 -23.48
N CYS A 438 -12.64 2.21 -22.28
CA CYS A 438 -13.74 3.13 -22.08
C CYS A 438 -13.55 4.47 -22.79
N LEU A 439 -12.39 5.09 -22.62
CA LEU A 439 -12.10 6.39 -23.23
C LEU A 439 -12.03 6.29 -24.75
N GLY A 440 -11.41 5.22 -25.28
CA GLY A 440 -11.28 4.97 -26.70
C GLY A 440 -12.64 4.80 -27.40
N VAL A 441 -13.55 4.03 -26.82
CA VAL A 441 -14.90 3.85 -27.36
C VAL A 441 -15.69 5.17 -27.35
N VAL A 442 -15.58 5.98 -26.29
CA VAL A 442 -16.24 7.30 -26.25
C VAL A 442 -15.70 8.24 -27.32
N PHE A 443 -14.37 8.26 -27.55
CA PHE A 443 -13.79 9.03 -28.66
C PHE A 443 -14.31 8.57 -30.02
N HIS A 444 -14.49 7.27 -30.22
CA HIS A 444 -15.07 6.74 -31.45
C HIS A 444 -16.52 7.20 -31.66
N LEU A 445 -17.37 7.02 -30.64
CA LEU A 445 -18.81 7.26 -30.74
C LEU A 445 -19.18 8.75 -30.76
N ARG A 446 -18.45 9.59 -30.01
CA ARG A 446 -18.84 10.99 -29.73
C ARG A 446 -17.83 12.03 -30.20
N GLY A 447 -16.60 11.62 -30.51
CA GLY A 447 -15.52 12.53 -30.90
C GLY A 447 -15.55 12.99 -32.36
N GLY A 448 -16.43 12.42 -33.18
CA GLY A 448 -16.50 12.71 -34.62
C GLY A 448 -15.29 12.18 -35.41
N PRO A 449 -15.23 12.43 -36.73
CA PRO A 449 -14.16 11.91 -37.61
C PRO A 449 -12.75 12.31 -37.16
N ALA A 450 -12.60 13.51 -36.59
CA ALA A 450 -11.31 14.04 -36.15
C ALA A 450 -10.68 13.26 -34.98
N LYS A 451 -11.49 12.65 -34.11
CA LYS A 451 -10.99 11.87 -32.96
C LYS A 451 -10.89 10.35 -33.23
N ARG A 452 -11.31 9.87 -34.41
CA ARG A 452 -11.20 8.44 -34.78
C ARG A 452 -9.76 7.90 -34.78
N PRO A 453 -8.74 8.65 -35.26
CA PRO A 453 -7.35 8.18 -35.18
C PRO A 453 -6.88 8.00 -33.73
N LEU A 454 -7.24 8.95 -32.86
CA LEU A 454 -6.92 8.88 -31.43
C LEU A 454 -7.64 7.72 -30.73
N ALA A 455 -8.93 7.50 -31.04
CA ALA A 455 -9.68 6.35 -30.54
C ALA A 455 -8.99 5.02 -30.89
N THR A 456 -8.56 4.89 -32.15
CA THR A 456 -7.84 3.70 -32.63
C THR A 456 -6.53 3.49 -31.88
N GLN A 457 -5.75 4.55 -31.68
CA GLN A 457 -4.48 4.47 -30.96
C GLN A 457 -4.66 4.06 -29.49
N VAL A 458 -5.65 4.64 -28.80
CA VAL A 458 -5.94 4.32 -27.40
C VAL A 458 -6.41 2.88 -27.25
N LEU A 459 -7.34 2.43 -28.12
CA LEU A 459 -7.86 1.06 -28.10
C LEU A 459 -6.80 0.01 -28.43
N ALA A 460 -5.99 0.25 -29.48
CA ALA A 460 -4.90 -0.66 -29.82
C ALA A 460 -3.90 -0.80 -28.67
N LYS A 461 -3.61 0.30 -27.96
CA LYS A 461 -2.72 0.25 -26.81
C LYS A 461 -3.34 -0.47 -25.62
N ALA A 462 -4.64 -0.29 -25.36
CA ALA A 462 -5.37 -1.02 -24.33
C ALA A 462 -5.37 -2.54 -24.59
N LEU A 463 -5.66 -2.96 -25.84
CA LEU A 463 -5.61 -4.36 -26.27
C LEU A 463 -4.21 -4.97 -26.10
N ASN A 464 -3.17 -4.24 -26.52
CA ASN A 464 -1.78 -4.69 -26.34
C ASN A 464 -1.37 -4.81 -24.87
N SER A 465 -1.94 -3.99 -23.98
CA SER A 465 -1.62 -4.03 -22.54
C SER A 465 -2.36 -5.14 -21.79
N ASP A 466 -3.52 -5.56 -22.27
CA ASP A 466 -4.37 -6.58 -21.65
C ASP A 466 -4.22 -7.91 -22.41
N VAL A 467 -3.05 -8.52 -22.26
CA VAL A 467 -2.60 -9.72 -23.01
C VAL A 467 -3.63 -10.84 -22.99
N HIS A 468 -4.33 -11.03 -21.87
CA HIS A 468 -5.36 -12.07 -21.72
C HIS A 468 -6.77 -11.58 -21.98
N GLY A 469 -6.98 -10.30 -22.27
CA GLY A 469 -8.30 -9.71 -22.44
C GLY A 469 -9.15 -9.75 -21.18
N VAL A 470 -8.56 -9.75 -19.98
CA VAL A 470 -9.30 -9.87 -18.71
C VAL A 470 -10.14 -8.62 -18.50
N GLU A 471 -9.54 -7.44 -18.66
CA GLU A 471 -10.27 -6.18 -18.49
C GLU A 471 -11.26 -5.94 -19.61
N LEU A 472 -10.91 -6.34 -20.84
CA LEU A 472 -11.83 -6.34 -21.97
C LEU A 472 -13.08 -7.17 -21.65
N ARG A 473 -12.90 -8.41 -21.17
CA ARG A 473 -13.98 -9.30 -20.77
C ARG A 473 -14.82 -8.70 -19.64
N ASN A 474 -14.20 -8.10 -18.64
CA ASN A 474 -14.90 -7.43 -17.54
C ASN A 474 -15.81 -6.31 -18.05
N VAL A 475 -15.29 -5.42 -18.92
CA VAL A 475 -16.06 -4.33 -19.51
C VAL A 475 -17.21 -4.86 -20.36
N CYS A 476 -16.93 -5.81 -21.27
CA CYS A 476 -17.94 -6.42 -22.13
C CYS A 476 -19.05 -7.08 -21.30
N PHE A 477 -18.69 -7.78 -20.24
CA PHE A 477 -19.65 -8.46 -19.38
C PHE A 477 -20.55 -7.49 -18.62
N LEU A 478 -19.98 -6.45 -18.01
CA LEU A 478 -20.77 -5.41 -17.33
C LEU A 478 -21.74 -4.71 -18.28
N LEU A 479 -21.31 -4.40 -19.51
CA LEU A 479 -22.17 -3.81 -20.54
C LEU A 479 -23.32 -4.75 -20.94
N ARG A 480 -23.05 -6.05 -21.12
CA ARG A 480 -24.08 -7.04 -21.45
C ARG A 480 -25.11 -7.17 -20.33
N GLU A 481 -24.65 -7.24 -19.08
CA GLU A 481 -25.54 -7.31 -17.92
C GLU A 481 -26.39 -6.05 -17.79
N TYR A 482 -25.82 -4.87 -18.05
CA TYR A 482 -26.56 -3.62 -18.08
C TYR A 482 -27.66 -3.63 -19.16
N VAL A 483 -27.32 -4.01 -20.39
CA VAL A 483 -28.28 -4.09 -21.52
C VAL A 483 -29.39 -5.09 -21.22
N ARG A 484 -29.07 -6.22 -20.59
CA ARG A 484 -30.06 -7.26 -20.24
C ARG A 484 -31.11 -6.75 -19.26
N CYS A 485 -30.69 -5.97 -18.27
CA CYS A 485 -31.54 -5.57 -17.16
C CYS A 485 -32.17 -4.17 -17.32
N THR A 486 -31.77 -3.39 -18.34
CA THR A 486 -32.32 -2.06 -18.61
C THR A 486 -33.00 -2.01 -19.98
N HIS A 487 -34.20 -1.42 -20.03
CA HIS A 487 -35.03 -1.35 -21.25
C HIS A 487 -35.21 0.07 -21.81
N ASN A 488 -34.34 1.02 -21.42
CA ASN A 488 -34.42 2.43 -21.80
C ASN A 488 -33.34 2.82 -22.82
N ASN A 489 -33.36 4.07 -23.31
CA ASN A 489 -32.34 4.62 -24.23
C ASN A 489 -30.88 4.46 -23.75
N ALA A 490 -30.65 4.32 -22.45
CA ALA A 490 -29.33 4.01 -21.90
C ALA A 490 -28.81 2.63 -22.33
N ALA A 491 -29.69 1.65 -22.53
CA ALA A 491 -29.35 0.33 -23.06
C ALA A 491 -28.85 0.41 -24.51
N ALA A 492 -29.39 1.32 -25.33
CA ALA A 492 -28.92 1.54 -26.69
C ALA A 492 -27.49 2.11 -26.72
N GLY A 493 -27.15 2.99 -25.78
CA GLY A 493 -25.79 3.50 -25.59
C GLY A 493 -24.80 2.41 -25.21
N ALA A 494 -25.16 1.55 -24.26
CA ALA A 494 -24.35 0.41 -23.84
C ALA A 494 -24.16 -0.63 -24.96
N SER A 495 -25.20 -0.90 -25.76
CA SER A 495 -25.11 -1.78 -26.93
C SER A 495 -24.14 -1.23 -27.98
N ALA A 496 -24.26 0.06 -28.33
CA ALA A 496 -23.35 0.70 -29.28
C ALA A 496 -21.90 0.70 -28.78
N PHE A 497 -21.70 0.87 -27.47
CA PHE A 497 -20.39 0.76 -26.85
C PHE A 497 -19.80 -0.64 -27.05
N LEU A 498 -20.59 -1.68 -26.72
CA LEU A 498 -20.18 -3.08 -26.87
C LEU A 498 -19.84 -3.42 -28.33
N ASP A 499 -20.63 -2.94 -29.29
CA ASP A 499 -20.41 -3.18 -30.72
C ASP A 499 -19.07 -2.60 -31.19
N VAL A 500 -18.77 -1.34 -30.82
CA VAL A 500 -17.49 -0.71 -31.15
C VAL A 500 -16.34 -1.50 -30.53
N LEU A 501 -16.42 -1.81 -29.24
CA LEU A 501 -15.35 -2.51 -28.55
C LEU A 501 -15.06 -3.88 -29.19
N THR A 502 -16.11 -4.62 -29.55
CA THR A 502 -16.00 -5.92 -30.24
C THR A 502 -15.36 -5.79 -31.62
N GLN A 503 -15.69 -4.74 -32.40
CA GLN A 503 -15.09 -4.51 -33.71
C GLN A 503 -13.58 -4.27 -33.63
N TYR A 504 -13.13 -3.50 -32.64
CA TYR A 504 -11.70 -3.25 -32.44
C TYR A 504 -10.94 -4.50 -31.98
N ASP A 505 -11.53 -5.30 -31.10
CA ASP A 505 -10.94 -6.57 -30.66
C ASP A 505 -10.78 -7.55 -31.84
N LEU A 506 -11.83 -7.77 -32.64
CA LEU A 506 -11.76 -8.62 -33.83
C LEU A 506 -10.72 -8.12 -34.85
N ALA A 507 -10.65 -6.82 -35.08
CA ALA A 507 -9.65 -6.23 -35.97
C ALA A 507 -8.22 -6.46 -35.45
N HIS A 508 -8.00 -6.28 -34.15
CA HIS A 508 -6.71 -6.51 -33.51
C HIS A 508 -6.27 -7.97 -33.60
N GLN A 509 -7.15 -8.92 -33.31
CA GLN A 509 -6.89 -10.36 -33.48
C GLN A 509 -6.55 -10.71 -34.93
N SER A 510 -7.22 -10.10 -35.91
CA SER A 510 -6.92 -10.34 -37.32
C SER A 510 -5.53 -9.86 -37.75
N HIS A 511 -5.04 -8.77 -37.15
CA HIS A 511 -3.69 -8.24 -37.39
C HIS A 511 -2.60 -9.02 -36.66
N ALA A 512 -2.87 -9.57 -35.48
CA ALA A 512 -1.92 -10.38 -34.72
C ALA A 512 -1.67 -11.77 -35.36
N ASN A 513 -2.61 -12.26 -36.15
CA ASN A 513 -2.54 -13.55 -36.86
C ASN A 513 -1.86 -13.46 -38.26
N GLN A 514 -1.49 -12.27 -38.71
CA GLN A 514 -0.75 -12.00 -39.96
C GLN A 514 0.73 -11.73 -39.65
#